data_AF-A0A6J6VAP9-F1
#
_entry.id   AF-A0A6J6VAP9-F1
#
_cell.length_a   1.000
_cell.length_b   1.000
_cell.length_c   1.000
_cell.angle_alpha   90.00
_cell.angle_beta   90.00
_cell.angle_gamma   90.00
#
_symmetry.space_group_name_H-M   'P 1'
#
loop_
_entity.id
_entity.type
_entity.pdbx_description
1 polymer ?
#
loop_
_entity_poly.entity_id
_entity_poly.type
_entity_poly.pdbx_seq_one_letter_code
_entity_poly.pdbx_strand_id
1 'polypeptide(L)'
;MQNLADVINKRAGTNISLQRLNSGLGIKPEQVCDKETADLIATTYKEDYEWFGFAAHQINAPTASFVLDPLQQALLLNLRQTTERLQILSRAAFNRVGFRYGLNQMRKSLWIRITNPKAKGDTRLLQW
;
A
#
# COMPACT_ATOMS: atom_id res chain seq x y z
N MET A 1 -39.55 -20.54 10.36
CA MET A 1 -38.90 -20.99 9.11
C MET A 1 -37.84 -22.02 9.45
N GLN A 2 -37.70 -23.09 8.66
CA GLN A 2 -36.59 -24.05 8.83
C GLN A 2 -35.36 -23.46 8.14
N ASN A 3 -34.22 -23.40 8.83
CA ASN A 3 -33.01 -22.77 8.33
C ASN A 3 -32.33 -23.68 7.28
N LEU A 4 -31.74 -23.11 6.23
CA LEU A 4 -31.08 -23.88 5.16
C LEU A 4 -30.00 -24.82 5.72
N ALA A 5 -29.24 -24.37 6.72
CA ALA A 5 -28.26 -25.19 7.41
C ALA A 5 -28.90 -26.47 7.99
N ASP A 6 -30.06 -26.35 8.62
CA ASP A 6 -30.79 -27.48 9.22
C ASP A 6 -31.29 -28.46 8.16
N VAL A 7 -31.73 -27.95 7.01
CA VAL A 7 -32.21 -28.79 5.89
C VAL A 7 -31.04 -29.57 5.27
N ILE A 8 -29.90 -28.91 5.07
CA ILE A 8 -28.70 -29.56 4.53
C ILE A 8 -28.15 -30.59 5.51
N ASN A 9 -28.02 -30.22 6.79
CA ASN A 9 -27.52 -31.11 7.83
C ASN A 9 -28.40 -32.36 7.98
N LYS A 10 -29.72 -32.20 7.93
CA LYS A 10 -30.67 -33.34 7.94
C LYS A 10 -30.56 -34.24 6.72
N ARG A 11 -30.29 -33.69 5.53
CA ARG A 11 -30.21 -34.48 4.28
C ARG A 11 -28.85 -35.14 4.07
N ALA A 12 -27.77 -34.48 4.46
CA ALA A 12 -26.42 -34.92 4.22
C ALA A 12 -25.79 -35.67 5.42
N GLY A 13 -26.44 -35.66 6.59
CA GLY A 13 -25.89 -36.23 7.83
C GLY A 13 -24.67 -35.47 8.33
N THR A 14 -24.49 -34.22 7.91
CA THR A 14 -23.36 -33.37 8.26
C THR A 14 -23.74 -32.33 9.31
N ASN A 15 -22.75 -31.68 9.90
CA ASN A 15 -22.94 -30.54 10.79
C ASN A 15 -22.20 -29.32 10.24
N ILE A 16 -22.79 -28.72 9.21
CA ILE A 16 -22.28 -27.54 8.52
C ILE A 16 -22.90 -26.31 9.17
N SER A 17 -22.03 -25.39 9.59
CA SER A 17 -22.40 -24.02 9.96
C SER A 17 -22.19 -23.14 8.73
N LEU A 18 -23.25 -22.45 8.27
CA LEU A 18 -23.13 -21.50 7.17
C LEU A 18 -22.33 -20.28 7.64
N GLN A 19 -21.28 -19.94 6.90
CA GLN A 19 -20.47 -18.74 7.14
C GLN A 19 -20.74 -17.70 6.05
N ARG A 20 -20.72 -16.43 6.42
CA ARG A 20 -20.93 -15.32 5.47
C ARG A 20 -19.65 -15.12 4.66
N LEU A 21 -19.75 -15.09 3.33
CA LEU A 21 -18.61 -15.10 2.40
C LEU A 21 -17.53 -14.04 2.68
N ASN A 22 -17.90 -12.90 3.30
CA ASN A 22 -16.97 -11.79 3.58
C ASN A 22 -16.21 -11.92 4.92
N SER A 23 -16.63 -12.78 5.85
CA SER A 23 -15.90 -12.96 7.12
C SER A 23 -14.58 -13.72 6.94
N GLY A 24 -14.45 -14.54 5.89
CA GLY A 24 -13.21 -15.25 5.56
C GLY A 24 -12.08 -14.35 5.05
N LEU A 25 -12.40 -13.15 4.55
CA LEU A 25 -11.42 -12.16 4.08
C LEU A 25 -10.93 -11.21 5.18
N GLY A 26 -11.45 -11.33 6.41
CA GLY A 26 -11.09 -10.47 7.53
C GLY A 26 -11.60 -9.03 7.45
N ILE A 27 -12.35 -8.68 6.40
CA ILE A 27 -12.94 -7.34 6.24
C ILE A 27 -14.24 -7.29 7.03
N LYS A 28 -14.24 -6.50 8.10
CA LYS A 28 -15.44 -6.32 8.92
C LYS A 28 -16.39 -5.36 8.21
N PRO A 29 -17.70 -5.66 8.11
CA PRO A 29 -18.69 -4.74 7.54
C PRO A 29 -18.65 -3.34 8.17
N GLU A 30 -18.33 -3.29 9.47
CA GLU A 30 -18.15 -2.06 10.27
C GLU A 30 -17.06 -1.13 9.73
N GLN A 31 -16.11 -1.62 8.94
CA GLN A 31 -15.00 -0.83 8.39
C GLN A 31 -15.33 -0.20 7.03
N VAL A 32 -16.40 -0.67 6.38
CA VAL A 32 -16.68 -0.36 4.97
C VAL A 32 -18.07 0.25 4.78
N CYS A 33 -19.04 -0.11 5.63
CA CYS A 33 -20.42 0.35 5.49
C CYS A 33 -20.76 1.41 6.54
N ASP A 34 -21.27 2.54 6.07
CA ASP A 34 -21.99 3.51 6.91
C ASP A 34 -23.32 2.91 7.39
N LYS A 35 -23.84 3.44 8.50
CA LYS A 35 -25.08 2.96 9.12
C LYS A 35 -26.25 2.94 8.13
N GLU A 36 -26.44 4.01 7.37
CA GLU A 36 -27.54 4.12 6.40
C GLU A 36 -27.44 3.06 5.30
N THR A 37 -26.23 2.80 4.81
CA THR A 37 -25.97 1.77 3.80
C THR A 37 -26.20 0.37 4.39
N ALA A 38 -25.79 0.14 5.64
CA ALA A 38 -26.01 -1.12 6.33
C ALA A 38 -27.49 -1.40 6.58
N ASP A 39 -28.25 -0.39 7.00
CA ASP A 39 -29.70 -0.48 7.21
C ASP A 39 -30.43 -0.75 5.87
N LEU A 40 -29.98 -0.11 4.78
CA LEU A 40 -30.52 -0.36 3.44
C LEU A 40 -30.25 -1.80 2.99
N ILE A 41 -29.01 -2.30 3.12
CA ILE A 41 -28.65 -3.69 2.80
C ILE A 41 -29.44 -4.69 3.66
N ALA A 42 -29.58 -4.43 4.96
CA ALA A 42 -30.36 -5.28 5.86
C ALA A 42 -31.84 -5.33 5.46
N THR A 43 -32.39 -4.21 4.98
CA THR A 43 -33.77 -4.14 4.51
C THR A 43 -33.94 -4.86 3.16
N THR A 44 -33.04 -4.63 2.20
CA THR A 44 -33.09 -5.24 0.87
C THR A 44 -32.98 -6.76 0.92
N TYR A 45 -32.11 -7.29 1.78
CA TYR A 45 -31.84 -8.73 1.87
C TYR A 45 -32.53 -9.41 3.05
N LYS A 46 -33.55 -8.78 3.64
CA LYS A 46 -34.21 -9.26 4.88
C LYS A 46 -34.65 -10.72 4.79
N GLU A 47 -35.25 -11.12 3.68
CA GLU A 47 -35.72 -12.49 3.46
C GLU A 47 -34.57 -13.50 3.44
N ASP A 48 -33.42 -13.13 2.85
CA ASP A 48 -32.22 -13.97 2.85
C ASP A 48 -31.66 -14.12 4.26
N TYR A 49 -31.62 -13.04 5.06
CA TYR A 49 -31.19 -13.13 6.46
C TYR A 49 -32.06 -14.09 7.27
N GLU A 50 -33.38 -14.05 7.07
CA GLU A 50 -34.33 -14.96 7.72
C GLU A 50 -34.15 -16.40 7.24
N TRP A 51 -33.89 -16.61 5.94
CA TRP A 51 -33.75 -17.93 5.34
C TRP A 51 -32.44 -18.65 5.73
N PHE A 52 -31.35 -17.88 5.87
CA PHE A 52 -30.05 -18.37 6.32
C PHE A 52 -29.85 -18.27 7.86
N GLY A 53 -30.80 -17.64 8.57
CA GLY A 53 -30.76 -17.43 10.02
C GLY A 53 -29.58 -16.57 10.49
N PHE A 54 -29.16 -15.60 9.68
CA PHE A 54 -28.13 -14.64 10.07
C PHE A 54 -28.76 -13.51 10.88
N ALA A 55 -28.10 -13.12 11.97
CA ALA A 55 -28.50 -11.94 12.74
C ALA A 55 -28.26 -10.66 11.90
N ALA A 56 -29.23 -9.74 11.92
CA ALA A 56 -29.07 -8.43 11.32
C ALA A 56 -27.98 -7.65 12.07
N HIS A 57 -26.99 -7.14 11.33
CA HIS A 57 -25.85 -6.43 11.91
C HIS A 57 -26.27 -5.00 12.27
N GLN A 58 -26.33 -4.67 13.55
CA GLN A 58 -26.55 -3.30 14.00
C GLN A 58 -25.21 -2.55 14.01
N ILE A 59 -24.93 -1.82 12.93
CA ILE A 59 -23.72 -0.99 12.84
C ILE A 59 -23.98 0.30 13.64
N ASN A 60 -23.51 0.32 14.89
CA ASN A 60 -23.37 1.54 15.66
C ASN A 60 -22.17 2.30 15.10
N ALA A 61 -22.40 3.18 14.14
CA ALA A 61 -21.33 3.92 13.46
C ALA A 61 -20.41 4.67 14.45
N PRO A 62 -19.09 4.50 14.34
CA PRO A 62 -18.21 5.63 14.23
C PRO A 62 -17.97 5.84 12.74
N THR A 63 -18.47 6.94 12.19
CA THR A 63 -18.02 7.44 10.88
C THR A 63 -16.54 7.74 11.05
N ALA A 64 -15.67 6.77 10.76
CA ALA A 64 -14.25 7.02 10.71
C ALA A 64 -14.05 7.99 9.55
N SER A 65 -13.91 9.27 9.88
CA SER A 65 -13.64 10.31 8.91
C SER A 65 -12.38 9.90 8.15
N PHE A 66 -12.54 9.49 6.89
CA PHE A 66 -11.42 9.27 5.98
C PHE A 66 -10.67 10.57 5.66
N VAL A 67 -11.18 11.71 6.13
CA VAL A 67 -10.49 13.00 6.13
C VAL A 67 -9.54 13.01 7.32
N LEU A 68 -8.25 12.93 7.02
CA LEU A 68 -7.15 13.20 7.94
C LEU A 68 -7.42 14.51 8.68
N ASP A 69 -7.34 14.47 10.00
CA ASP A 69 -7.44 15.66 10.86
C ASP A 69 -6.41 16.72 10.40
N PRO A 70 -6.71 18.04 10.44
CA PRO A 70 -5.78 19.09 10.04
C PRO A 70 -4.36 18.94 10.61
N LEU A 71 -4.21 18.42 11.83
CA LEU A 71 -2.91 18.14 12.43
C LEU A 71 -2.20 16.97 11.72
N GLN A 72 -2.92 15.89 11.42
CA GLN A 72 -2.39 14.75 10.67
C GLN A 72 -1.98 15.16 9.24
N GLN A 73 -2.78 16.02 8.59
CA GLN A 73 -2.41 16.60 7.29
C GLN A 73 -1.15 17.47 7.38
N ALA A 74 -1.07 18.37 8.37
CA ALA A 74 0.11 19.21 8.57
C ALA A 74 1.37 18.37 8.81
N LEU A 75 1.26 17.30 9.59
CA LEU A 75 2.36 16.38 9.87
C LEU A 75 2.81 15.63 8.61
N LEU A 76 1.88 15.10 7.82
CA LEU A 76 2.18 14.44 6.55
C LEU A 76 2.83 15.40 5.54
N LEU A 77 2.34 16.63 5.43
CA LEU A 77 2.93 17.65 4.58
C LEU A 77 4.35 17.99 5.02
N ASN A 78 4.60 18.09 6.33
CA ASN A 78 5.93 18.35 6.87
C ASN A 78 6.91 17.18 6.57
N LEU A 79 6.46 15.94 6.76
CA LEU A 79 7.25 14.75 6.40
C LEU A 79 7.57 14.70 4.90
N ARG A 80 6.61 15.06 4.04
CA ARG A 80 6.85 15.17 2.60
C ARG A 80 7.89 16.23 2.26
N GLN A 81 7.77 17.43 2.82
CA GLN A 81 8.72 18.51 2.57
C GLN A 81 10.14 18.20 3.07
N THR A 82 10.26 17.53 4.22
CA THR A 82 11.56 17.14 4.78
C THR A 82 12.23 16.05 3.94
N THR A 83 11.48 15.06 3.47
CA THR A 83 12.01 14.02 2.56
C THR A 83 12.43 14.61 1.21
N GLU A 84 11.66 15.52 0.63
CA GLU A 84 12.04 16.22 -0.60
C GLU A 84 13.34 17.03 -0.42
N ARG A 85 13.48 17.75 0.70
CA ARG A 85 14.73 18.48 1.02
C ARG A 85 15.92 17.55 1.17
N LEU A 86 15.75 16.39 1.83
CA LEU A 86 16.81 15.39 1.96
C LEU A 86 17.20 14.78 0.61
N GLN A 87 16.24 14.55 -0.28
CA GLN A 87 16.52 14.08 -1.64
C GLN A 87 17.29 15.11 -2.47
N ILE A 88 16.92 16.39 -2.38
CA ILE A 88 17.64 17.47 -3.05
C ILE A 88 19.07 17.58 -2.50
N LEU A 89 19.24 17.56 -1.18
CA LEU A 89 20.55 17.61 -0.53
C LEU A 89 21.41 16.40 -0.89
N SER A 90 20.86 15.19 -0.85
CA SER A 90 21.59 13.97 -1.21
C SER A 90 21.99 14.00 -2.67
N ARG A 91 21.09 14.39 -3.59
CA ARG A 91 21.40 14.52 -5.02
C ARG A 91 22.46 15.57 -5.28
N ALA A 92 22.43 16.71 -4.58
CA ALA A 92 23.46 17.73 -4.67
C ALA A 92 24.81 17.23 -4.14
N ALA A 93 24.82 16.48 -3.03
CA ALA A 93 26.03 15.87 -2.47
C ALA A 93 26.61 14.80 -3.41
N PHE A 94 25.78 13.91 -3.94
CA PHE A 94 26.17 12.90 -4.93
C PHE A 94 26.70 13.55 -6.21
N ASN A 95 26.05 14.60 -6.72
CA ASN A 95 26.54 15.34 -7.87
C ASN A 95 27.90 15.97 -7.60
N ARG A 96 28.12 16.56 -6.41
CA ARG A 96 29.42 17.16 -6.04
C ARG A 96 30.53 16.11 -5.92
N VAL A 97 30.24 14.96 -5.31
CA VAL A 97 31.20 13.87 -5.16
C VAL A 97 31.49 13.22 -6.51
N GLY A 98 30.45 12.93 -7.30
CA GLY A 98 30.57 12.39 -8.66
C GLY A 98 31.33 13.32 -9.60
N PHE A 99 31.10 14.64 -9.51
CA PHE A 99 31.84 15.63 -10.28
C PHE A 99 33.33 15.69 -9.89
N ARG A 100 33.65 15.67 -8.58
CA ARG A 100 35.04 15.63 -8.09
C ARG A 100 35.75 14.34 -8.53
N TYR A 101 35.06 13.21 -8.44
CA TYR A 101 35.59 11.92 -8.88
C TYR A 101 35.85 11.93 -10.40
N GLY A 102 34.88 12.36 -11.20
CA GLY A 102 35.01 12.49 -12.65
C GLY A 102 36.16 13.42 -13.07
N LEU A 103 36.29 14.58 -12.42
CA LEU A 103 37.41 15.51 -12.65
C LEU A 103 38.77 14.87 -12.34
N ASN A 104 38.91 14.18 -11.20
CA ASN A 104 40.15 13.50 -10.85
C ASN A 104 40.50 12.40 -11.85
N GLN A 105 39.51 11.67 -12.36
CA GLN A 105 39.72 10.66 -13.39
C GLN A 105 40.12 11.27 -14.74
N MET A 106 39.49 12.38 -15.15
CA MET A 106 39.90 13.13 -16.34
C MET A 106 41.34 13.65 -16.24
N ARG A 107 41.74 14.17 -15.06
CA ARG A 107 43.13 14.61 -14.83
C ARG A 107 44.11 13.45 -14.95
N LYS A 108 43.76 12.29 -14.37
CA LYS A 108 44.59 11.08 -14.43
C LYS A 108 44.74 10.58 -15.87
N SER A 109 43.67 10.54 -16.65
CA SER A 109 43.70 10.09 -18.05
C SER A 109 44.49 11.05 -18.96
N LEU A 110 44.35 12.37 -18.75
CA LEU A 110 45.18 13.38 -19.42
C LEU A 110 46.65 13.23 -19.07
N TRP A 111 46.97 13.02 -17.79
CA TRP A 111 48.36 12.86 -17.34
C TRP A 111 49.01 11.62 -17.96
N ILE A 112 48.31 10.47 -18.01
CA ILE A 112 48.78 9.25 -18.66
C ILE A 112 49.01 9.46 -20.17
N ARG A 113 48.14 10.21 -20.85
CA ARG A 113 48.29 10.54 -22.28
C ARG A 113 49.51 11.42 -22.55
N ILE A 114 49.86 12.30 -21.61
CA ILE A 114 51.04 13.19 -21.73
C ILE A 114 52.33 12.41 -21.42
N THR A 115 52.33 11.57 -20.39
CA THR A 115 53.54 10.86 -19.94
C THR A 115 53.83 9.58 -20.70
N ASN A 116 52.84 8.94 -21.32
CA ASN A 116 53.04 7.69 -22.08
C ASN A 116 52.24 7.67 -23.42
N PRO A 117 52.80 8.23 -24.50
CA PRO A 117 52.09 8.38 -25.79
C PRO A 117 51.79 7.06 -26.50
N LYS A 118 52.44 5.94 -26.12
CA LYS A 118 52.16 4.59 -26.66
C LYS A 118 50.84 3.99 -26.15
N ALA A 119 50.30 4.51 -25.04
CA ALA A 119 49.02 4.07 -24.46
C ALA A 119 47.79 4.81 -25.03
N LYS A 120 47.97 5.64 -26.08
CA LYS A 120 46.88 6.42 -26.71
C LYS A 120 45.71 5.58 -27.24
N GLY A 121 45.92 4.28 -27.51
CA GLY A 121 44.91 3.36 -28.03
C GLY A 121 44.23 2.46 -26.99
N ASP A 122 44.59 2.57 -25.70
CA ASP A 122 44.05 1.66 -24.68
C ASP A 122 42.65 2.10 -24.23
N THR A 123 41.62 1.42 -24.73
CA THR A 123 40.20 1.71 -24.44
C THR A 123 39.83 1.45 -22.99
N ARG A 124 40.63 0.67 -22.25
CA ARG A 124 40.45 0.43 -20.81
C ARG A 124 40.66 1.67 -19.95
N LEU A 125 41.36 2.69 -20.47
CA LEU A 125 41.54 3.98 -19.78
C LEU A 125 40.30 4.90 -19.89
N LEU A 126 39.31 4.53 -20.70
CA LEU A 126 38.07 5.27 -20.95
C LEU A 126 36.80 4.48 -20.57
N GLN A 127 36.93 3.27 -20.03
CA GLN A 127 35.79 2.51 -19.53
C GLN A 127 35.43 3.04 -18.14
N TRP A 128 34.21 3.56 -18.07
CA TRP A 128 33.57 4.22 -16.93
C TRP A 128 33.17 3.21 -15.86
#